data_AF-A0A2S4Z6A3-F1
#
_entry.id   AF-A0A2S4Z6A3-F1
#
_cell.length_a   1.000
_cell.length_b   1.000
_cell.length_c   1.000
_cell.angle_alpha   90.00
_cell.angle_beta   90.00
_cell.angle_gamma   90.00
#
_symmetry.space_group_name_H-M   'P 1'
#
loop_
_entity.id
_entity.type
_entity.pdbx_description
1 polymer ?
#
loop_
_entity_poly.entity_id
_entity_poly.type
_entity_poly.pdbx_seq_one_letter_code
_entity_poly.pdbx_strand_id
1 'polypeptide(L)'
;MPSPLPVLPYRKPTKGRDYWVFDDVLPDPDIVRKRVLDRDDWVKGYPYTSESWPGLRTMPGLEPDELAVVERLVRRATGAKELWVQRAPGGGTLNHNCVQVVGEGESEPRPHTDSRSLCRYAAVLYLNPTVPKGCGTAFYRQSLPGGRLGGNVVQAPHANLVEALGTRFVAPDAFEEDVRVPHRYNRLLVYHANLVHSATGYHGTSLEEKRMTAVFFWMA
;
A
#
# COMPACT_ATOMS: atom_id res chain seq x y z
N MET A 1 -5.03 -6.94 34.17
CA MET A 1 -5.60 -6.86 32.80
C MET A 1 -4.61 -6.13 31.92
N PRO A 2 -4.41 -6.52 30.65
CA PRO A 2 -3.57 -5.74 29.74
C PRO A 2 -4.15 -4.33 29.58
N SER A 3 -3.30 -3.33 29.43
CA SER A 3 -3.75 -1.96 29.17
C SER A 3 -4.48 -1.92 27.83
N PRO A 4 -5.63 -1.22 27.72
CA PRO A 4 -6.29 -1.02 26.44
C PRO A 4 -5.36 -0.28 25.47
N LEU A 5 -5.39 -0.66 24.19
CA LEU A 5 -4.64 0.03 23.14
C LEU A 5 -5.06 1.50 23.05
N PRO A 6 -4.13 2.42 22.77
CA PRO A 6 -4.47 3.81 22.45
C PRO A 6 -5.50 3.88 21.31
N VAL A 7 -6.46 4.78 21.46
CA VAL A 7 -7.49 5.02 20.44
C VAL A 7 -6.96 6.04 19.43
N LEU A 8 -6.86 5.62 18.18
CA LEU A 8 -6.48 6.49 17.06
C LEU A 8 -7.58 7.51 16.78
N PRO A 9 -7.23 8.71 16.30
CA PRO A 9 -8.21 9.64 15.76
C PRO A 9 -8.85 9.08 14.49
N TYR A 10 -10.15 9.34 14.33
CA TYR A 10 -10.89 8.94 13.13
C TYR A 10 -10.97 10.06 12.12
N ARG A 11 -10.76 9.71 10.86
CA ARG A 11 -11.12 10.52 9.70
C ARG A 11 -11.72 9.61 8.64
N LYS A 12 -12.99 9.82 8.31
CA LYS A 12 -13.66 9.06 7.24
C LYS A 12 -12.87 9.19 5.93
N PRO A 13 -12.32 8.09 5.38
CA PRO A 13 -11.62 8.14 4.09
C PRO A 13 -12.58 8.68 3.03
N THR A 14 -12.24 9.82 2.43
CA THR A 14 -13.10 10.51 1.47
C THR A 14 -12.38 10.64 0.12
N LYS A 15 -13.01 10.14 -0.95
CA LYS A 15 -12.48 10.26 -2.31
C LYS A 15 -12.30 11.73 -2.67
N GLY A 16 -11.15 12.08 -3.23
CA GLY A 16 -10.80 13.47 -3.58
C GLY A 16 -10.13 14.27 -2.47
N ARG A 17 -10.09 13.74 -1.23
CA ARG A 17 -9.44 14.37 -0.08
C ARG A 17 -8.37 13.48 0.54
N ASP A 18 -8.74 12.24 0.83
CA ASP A 18 -7.87 11.29 1.54
C ASP A 18 -7.32 10.20 0.63
N TYR A 19 -8.07 9.90 -0.44
CA TYR A 19 -7.66 8.97 -1.48
C TYR A 19 -8.22 9.39 -2.85
N TRP A 20 -7.57 8.95 -3.92
CA TRP A 20 -7.93 9.19 -5.30
C TRP A 20 -7.82 7.89 -6.09
N VAL A 21 -8.70 7.71 -7.06
CA VAL A 21 -8.73 6.53 -7.93
C VAL A 21 -8.67 7.01 -9.36
N PHE A 22 -7.68 6.52 -10.09
CA PHE A 22 -7.50 6.74 -11.52
C PHE A 22 -7.55 5.40 -12.23
N ASP A 23 -8.24 5.38 -13.35
CA ASP A 23 -8.45 4.21 -14.17
C ASP A 23 -7.76 4.43 -15.52
N ASP A 24 -7.22 3.35 -16.09
CA ASP A 24 -6.58 3.34 -17.41
C ASP A 24 -5.36 4.29 -17.46
N VAL A 25 -4.50 4.16 -16.45
CA VAL A 25 -3.42 5.11 -16.15
C VAL A 25 -2.25 5.02 -17.11
N LEU A 26 -1.73 3.82 -17.34
CA LEU A 26 -0.66 3.60 -18.29
C LEU A 26 -1.24 3.49 -19.71
N PRO A 27 -0.61 4.10 -20.72
CA PRO A 27 -1.03 3.95 -22.12
C PRO A 27 -0.98 2.50 -22.60
N ASP A 28 0.02 1.75 -22.16
CA ASP A 28 0.19 0.32 -22.42
C ASP A 28 0.60 -0.37 -21.11
N PRO A 29 -0.35 -0.90 -20.32
CA PRO A 29 -0.02 -1.64 -19.11
C PRO A 29 0.50 -3.06 -19.41
N ASP A 30 0.27 -3.58 -20.62
CA ASP A 30 0.66 -4.94 -21.01
C ASP A 30 2.17 -5.03 -21.25
N ILE A 31 2.78 -4.00 -21.85
CA ILE A 31 4.25 -3.94 -22.02
C ILE A 31 4.97 -3.89 -20.67
N VAL A 32 4.42 -3.14 -19.69
CA VAL A 32 4.94 -3.10 -18.32
C VAL A 32 4.84 -4.48 -17.67
N ARG A 33 3.66 -5.11 -17.75
CA ARG A 33 3.44 -6.43 -17.18
C ARG A 33 4.37 -7.47 -17.80
N LYS A 34 4.52 -7.47 -19.13
CA LYS A 34 5.44 -8.38 -19.84
C LYS A 34 6.88 -8.19 -19.36
N ARG A 35 7.38 -6.95 -19.34
CA ARG A 35 8.74 -6.63 -18.88
C ARG A 35 8.98 -7.10 -17.45
N VAL A 36 7.98 -6.98 -16.56
CA VAL A 36 8.07 -7.48 -15.18
C VAL A 36 8.12 -9.00 -15.11
N LEU A 37 7.29 -9.70 -15.88
CA LEU A 37 7.26 -11.17 -15.88
C LEU A 37 8.55 -11.78 -16.43
N ASP A 38 9.21 -11.10 -17.35
CA ASP A 38 10.48 -11.52 -17.94
C ASP A 38 11.69 -11.31 -16.99
N ARG A 39 11.49 -10.76 -15.77
CA ARG A 39 12.57 -10.53 -14.80
C ARG A 39 12.92 -11.76 -13.99
N ASP A 40 14.21 -11.87 -13.65
CA ASP A 40 14.78 -12.91 -12.79
C ASP A 40 15.39 -12.36 -11.47
N ASP A 41 15.46 -11.04 -11.31
CA ASP A 41 16.15 -10.36 -10.20
C ASP A 41 15.25 -10.11 -8.96
N TRP A 42 14.43 -11.10 -8.61
CA TRP A 42 13.44 -10.98 -7.54
C TRP A 42 14.06 -11.03 -6.14
N VAL A 43 13.74 -10.03 -5.32
CA VAL A 43 14.02 -10.03 -3.87
C VAL A 43 12.87 -10.73 -3.14
N LYS A 44 13.21 -11.66 -2.25
CA LYS A 44 12.26 -12.55 -1.57
C LYS A 44 11.83 -12.04 -0.19
N GLY A 45 10.53 -11.92 0.01
CA GLY A 45 9.88 -11.60 1.29
C GLY A 45 9.28 -12.83 1.96
N TYR A 46 8.38 -12.63 2.92
CA TYR A 46 7.58 -13.71 3.51
C TYR A 46 6.65 -14.36 2.46
N PRO A 47 6.48 -15.68 2.41
CA PRO A 47 7.00 -16.68 3.35
C PRO A 47 8.38 -17.24 2.97
N TYR A 48 9.00 -16.75 1.89
CA TYR A 48 10.28 -17.24 1.40
C TYR A 48 11.47 -16.87 2.30
N THR A 49 11.33 -15.82 3.09
CA THR A 49 12.32 -15.32 4.06
C THR A 49 11.64 -14.86 5.35
N SER A 50 12.42 -14.45 6.35
CA SER A 50 11.95 -13.87 7.62
C SER A 50 11.62 -12.36 7.53
N GLU A 51 11.62 -11.80 6.32
CA GLU A 51 11.22 -10.42 6.07
C GLU A 51 9.74 -10.18 6.45
N SER A 52 9.42 -8.96 6.88
CA SER A 52 8.06 -8.63 7.32
C SER A 52 7.07 -8.38 6.18
N TRP A 53 7.57 -8.09 4.99
CA TRP A 53 6.79 -7.81 3.79
C TRP A 53 6.60 -9.08 2.95
N PRO A 54 5.43 -9.25 2.29
CA PRO A 54 5.13 -10.50 1.61
C PRO A 54 5.55 -10.57 0.15
N GLY A 55 5.65 -11.78 -0.36
CA GLY A 55 5.81 -12.11 -1.77
C GLY A 55 7.20 -11.79 -2.32
N LEU A 56 7.24 -11.41 -3.59
CA LEU A 56 8.47 -11.06 -4.29
C LEU A 56 8.43 -9.59 -4.70
N ARG A 57 9.59 -8.96 -4.73
CA ARG A 57 9.76 -7.56 -5.15
C ARG A 57 10.85 -7.40 -6.18
N THR A 58 10.67 -6.45 -7.10
CA THR A 58 11.71 -6.04 -8.05
C THR A 58 11.62 -4.53 -8.31
N MET A 59 12.77 -3.90 -8.60
CA MET A 59 12.91 -2.46 -8.77
C MET A 59 13.94 -2.13 -9.87
N PRO A 60 13.77 -1.02 -10.62
CA PRO A 60 12.55 -0.22 -10.69
C PRO A 60 11.42 -0.99 -11.39
N GLY A 61 10.18 -0.67 -11.08
CA GLY A 61 8.99 -1.26 -11.69
C GLY A 61 8.61 -0.62 -13.02
N LEU A 62 8.37 0.69 -12.98
CA LEU A 62 8.07 1.52 -14.14
C LEU A 62 9.34 2.18 -14.69
N GLU A 63 9.37 2.36 -16.00
CA GLU A 63 10.35 3.20 -16.68
C GLU A 63 10.09 4.70 -16.40
N PRO A 64 11.08 5.58 -16.64
CA PRO A 64 10.96 7.01 -16.29
C PRO A 64 9.71 7.70 -16.86
N ASP A 65 9.37 7.44 -18.13
CA ASP A 65 8.22 8.07 -18.79
C ASP A 65 6.88 7.53 -18.25
N GLU A 66 6.82 6.24 -17.92
CA GLU A 66 5.67 5.60 -17.27
C GLU A 66 5.46 6.15 -15.85
N LEU A 67 6.54 6.28 -15.07
CA LEU A 67 6.51 6.88 -13.73
C LEU A 67 6.07 8.34 -13.81
N ALA A 68 6.53 9.09 -14.81
CA ALA A 68 6.14 10.48 -15.00
C ALA A 68 4.62 10.65 -15.23
N VAL A 69 3.94 9.68 -15.87
CA VAL A 69 2.47 9.67 -15.98
C VAL A 69 1.83 9.60 -14.60
N VAL A 70 2.28 8.66 -13.77
CA VAL A 70 1.78 8.46 -12.39
C VAL A 70 2.00 9.71 -11.55
N GLU A 71 3.22 10.28 -11.56
CA GLU A 71 3.55 11.46 -10.76
C GLU A 71 2.83 12.73 -11.21
N ARG A 72 2.51 12.87 -12.50
CA ARG A 72 1.64 13.96 -12.98
C ARG A 72 0.24 13.84 -12.41
N LEU A 73 -0.34 12.64 -12.38
CA LEU A 73 -1.65 12.40 -11.77
C LEU A 73 -1.63 12.71 -10.28
N VAL A 74 -0.63 12.23 -9.55
CA VAL A 74 -0.49 12.45 -8.11
C VAL A 74 -0.38 13.93 -7.78
N ARG A 75 0.47 14.69 -8.46
CA ARG A 75 0.61 16.15 -8.26
C ARG A 75 -0.70 16.88 -8.54
N ARG A 76 -1.36 16.57 -9.66
CA ARG A 76 -2.65 17.17 -10.00
C ARG A 76 -3.74 16.89 -8.97
N ALA A 77 -3.78 15.67 -8.44
CA ALA A 77 -4.81 15.24 -7.50
C ALA A 77 -4.64 15.84 -6.11
N THR A 78 -3.39 15.93 -5.65
CA THR A 78 -3.03 16.29 -4.28
C THR A 78 -2.69 17.77 -4.12
N GLY A 79 -2.40 18.47 -5.23
CA GLY A 79 -1.89 19.83 -5.22
C GLY A 79 -0.41 19.93 -4.83
N ALA A 80 0.30 18.80 -4.68
CA ALA A 80 1.72 18.77 -4.39
C ALA A 80 2.51 19.44 -5.53
N LYS A 81 3.44 20.33 -5.17
CA LYS A 81 4.31 21.01 -6.14
C LYS A 81 5.47 20.12 -6.57
N GLU A 82 5.95 19.31 -5.64
CA GLU A 82 7.06 18.37 -5.82
C GLU A 82 6.69 17.03 -5.20
N LEU A 83 7.31 15.97 -5.69
CA LEU A 83 7.28 14.64 -5.10
C LEU A 83 8.71 14.15 -5.00
N TRP A 84 9.12 13.60 -3.86
CA TRP A 84 10.45 13.04 -3.69
C TRP A 84 10.47 11.80 -2.80
N VAL A 85 11.50 10.97 -2.99
CA VAL A 85 11.76 9.81 -2.14
C VAL A 85 12.62 10.23 -0.95
N GLN A 86 12.09 10.10 0.25
CA GLN A 86 12.81 10.46 1.47
C GLN A 86 13.74 9.33 1.92
N ARG A 87 14.96 9.72 2.33
CA ARG A 87 15.90 8.81 2.99
C ARG A 87 15.62 8.75 4.48
N ALA A 88 15.60 7.54 5.03
CA ALA A 88 15.63 7.30 6.46
C ALA A 88 17.01 7.66 7.05
N PRO A 89 17.12 7.86 8.38
CA PRO A 89 18.39 8.17 9.02
C PRO A 89 19.52 7.17 8.73
N GLY A 90 19.19 5.89 8.49
CA GLY A 90 20.12 4.84 8.09
C GLY A 90 20.42 4.77 6.58
N GLY A 91 20.02 5.76 5.79
CA GLY A 91 20.27 5.84 4.34
C GLY A 91 19.29 5.07 3.45
N GLY A 92 18.54 4.12 4.01
CA GLY A 92 17.50 3.38 3.29
C GLY A 92 16.32 4.25 2.85
N THR A 93 15.53 3.75 1.90
CA THR A 93 14.28 4.38 1.43
C THR A 93 13.14 3.37 1.50
N LEU A 94 11.89 3.85 1.46
CA LEU A 94 10.79 2.94 1.13
C LEU A 94 10.97 2.45 -0.31
N ASN A 95 10.54 1.21 -0.61
CA ASN A 95 10.64 0.62 -1.94
C ASN A 95 9.70 1.35 -2.93
N HIS A 96 10.10 2.55 -3.34
CA HIS A 96 9.41 3.42 -4.29
C HIS A 96 9.61 2.91 -5.72
N ASN A 97 8.55 2.97 -6.53
CA ASN A 97 8.55 2.43 -7.89
C ASN A 97 8.99 0.95 -7.90
N CYS A 98 8.33 0.15 -7.06
CA CYS A 98 8.63 -1.25 -6.85
C CYS A 98 7.46 -2.11 -7.29
N VAL A 99 7.70 -3.14 -8.09
CA VAL A 99 6.67 -4.14 -8.37
C VAL A 99 6.73 -5.21 -7.30
N GLN A 100 5.59 -5.47 -6.68
CA GLN A 100 5.37 -6.54 -5.73
C GLN A 100 4.37 -7.54 -6.29
N VAL A 101 4.69 -8.83 -6.20
CA VAL A 101 3.79 -9.94 -6.53
C VAL A 101 3.56 -10.77 -5.28
N VAL A 102 2.30 -11.05 -4.98
CA VAL A 102 1.93 -11.86 -3.80
C VAL A 102 0.83 -12.84 -4.20
N GLY A 103 1.06 -14.11 -3.89
CA GLY A 103 0.18 -15.23 -4.16
C GLY A 103 -0.80 -15.54 -3.05
N GLU A 104 -1.78 -16.36 -3.38
CA GLU A 104 -2.68 -16.95 -2.40
C GLU A 104 -1.89 -17.77 -1.37
N GLY A 105 -2.21 -17.60 -0.08
CA GLY A 105 -1.51 -18.27 1.02
C GLY A 105 -0.12 -17.71 1.37
N GLU A 106 0.43 -16.77 0.59
CA GLU A 106 1.72 -16.15 0.92
C GLU A 106 1.62 -15.08 2.00
N SER A 107 0.43 -14.53 2.20
CA SER A 107 0.18 -13.56 3.27
C SER A 107 -1.31 -13.39 3.52
N GLU A 108 -1.60 -12.60 4.55
CA GLU A 108 -2.94 -12.18 4.94
C GLU A 108 -3.01 -10.64 4.90
N PRO A 109 -4.20 -10.02 4.90
CA PRO A 109 -4.32 -8.61 5.14
C PRO A 109 -3.58 -8.20 6.43
N ARG A 110 -2.70 -7.21 6.33
CA ARG A 110 -1.91 -6.68 7.45
C ARG A 110 -2.12 -5.18 7.52
N PRO A 111 -3.20 -4.71 8.16
CA PRO A 111 -3.47 -3.29 8.35
C PRO A 111 -2.27 -2.56 8.98
N HIS A 112 -1.78 -1.53 8.29
CA HIS A 112 -0.64 -0.72 8.71
C HIS A 112 -0.78 0.71 8.21
N THR A 113 0.11 1.59 8.67
CA THR A 113 0.36 2.88 8.03
C THR A 113 1.79 2.90 7.52
N ASP A 114 2.05 3.65 6.46
CA ASP A 114 3.43 3.98 6.12
C ASP A 114 3.98 5.00 7.12
N SER A 115 5.30 5.09 7.18
CA SER A 115 5.97 6.06 8.06
C SER A 115 5.72 7.49 7.56
N ARG A 116 5.10 8.32 8.41
CA ARG A 116 4.90 9.76 8.17
C ARG A 116 6.20 10.54 7.96
N SER A 117 7.30 10.03 8.48
CA SER A 117 8.62 10.64 8.31
C SER A 117 9.23 10.36 6.93
N LEU A 118 8.67 9.40 6.19
CA LEU A 118 9.20 8.95 4.88
C LEU A 118 8.18 9.02 3.75
N CYS A 119 6.88 9.12 4.07
CA CYS A 119 5.80 9.07 3.11
C CYS A 119 4.65 9.98 3.52
N ARG A 120 4.28 10.89 2.63
CA ARG A 120 3.06 11.70 2.70
C ARG A 120 1.93 11.07 1.88
N TYR A 121 2.26 10.62 0.68
CA TYR A 121 1.33 9.95 -0.23
C TYR A 121 1.91 8.61 -0.67
N ALA A 122 1.09 7.57 -0.59
CA ALA A 122 1.39 6.26 -1.15
C ALA A 122 0.46 5.98 -2.32
N ALA A 123 0.89 5.10 -3.22
CA ALA A 123 0.02 4.62 -4.29
C ALA A 123 0.26 3.16 -4.66
N VAL A 124 -0.78 2.54 -5.20
CA VAL A 124 -0.80 1.16 -5.69
C VAL A 124 -1.38 1.18 -7.11
N LEU A 125 -0.59 0.76 -8.09
CA LEU A 125 -1.01 0.52 -9.46
C LEU A 125 -1.18 -0.99 -9.69
N TYR A 126 -2.37 -1.41 -10.08
CA TYR A 126 -2.70 -2.83 -10.30
C TYR A 126 -2.30 -3.29 -11.70
N LEU A 127 -1.44 -4.32 -11.77
CA LEU A 127 -0.79 -4.75 -13.00
C LEU A 127 -1.14 -6.19 -13.43
N ASN A 128 -2.19 -6.80 -12.87
CA ASN A 128 -2.65 -8.12 -13.32
C ASN A 128 -4.12 -8.11 -13.79
N PRO A 129 -4.43 -8.45 -15.06
CA PRO A 129 -5.80 -8.44 -15.57
C PRO A 129 -6.73 -9.52 -15.00
N THR A 130 -6.19 -10.61 -14.45
CA THR A 130 -7.01 -11.77 -14.05
C THR A 130 -7.31 -11.85 -12.55
N VAL A 131 -6.80 -10.89 -11.76
CA VAL A 131 -6.98 -10.90 -10.30
C VAL A 131 -8.41 -10.50 -9.91
N PRO A 132 -9.07 -11.25 -9.01
CA PRO A 132 -10.42 -10.95 -8.54
C PRO A 132 -10.54 -9.53 -7.94
N LYS A 133 -11.70 -8.90 -8.15
CA LYS A 133 -12.01 -7.56 -7.59
C LYS A 133 -11.82 -7.48 -6.08
N GLY A 134 -11.99 -8.61 -5.37
CA GLY A 134 -11.80 -8.75 -3.93
C GLY A 134 -10.36 -8.57 -3.44
N CYS A 135 -9.36 -8.65 -4.32
CA CYS A 135 -7.93 -8.52 -3.99
C CYS A 135 -7.40 -7.09 -4.20
N GLY A 136 -8.21 -6.08 -3.89
CA GLY A 136 -7.87 -4.67 -4.00
C GLY A 136 -7.05 -4.14 -2.82
N THR A 137 -7.42 -2.95 -2.36
CA THR A 137 -6.85 -2.28 -1.18
C THR A 137 -7.99 -1.68 -0.37
N ALA A 138 -7.93 -1.79 0.95
CA ALA A 138 -8.89 -1.17 1.84
C ALA A 138 -8.21 -0.26 2.86
N PHE A 139 -8.99 0.70 3.34
CA PHE A 139 -8.75 1.48 4.54
C PHE A 139 -9.51 0.85 5.70
N TYR A 140 -8.88 0.83 6.87
CA TYR A 140 -9.39 0.16 8.05
C TYR A 140 -9.54 1.14 9.20
N ARG A 141 -10.35 0.79 10.19
CA ARG A 141 -10.46 1.49 11.48
C ARG A 141 -10.29 0.51 12.62
N GLN A 142 -9.83 0.99 13.77
CA GLN A 142 -9.65 0.13 14.95
C GLN A 142 -10.99 -0.49 15.37
N SER A 143 -10.96 -1.79 15.63
CA SER A 143 -11.99 -2.50 16.37
C SER A 143 -11.62 -2.46 17.85
N LEU A 144 -12.57 -2.04 18.69
CA LEU A 144 -12.40 -1.91 20.13
C LEU A 144 -13.38 -2.85 20.87
N PRO A 145 -13.07 -3.24 22.12
CA PRO A 145 -13.96 -4.09 22.91
C PRO A 145 -15.40 -3.57 22.97
N GLY A 146 -16.36 -4.51 22.92
CA GLY A 146 -17.79 -4.20 22.92
C GLY A 146 -18.35 -3.72 21.58
N GLY A 147 -17.68 -4.03 20.46
CA GLY A 147 -18.13 -3.66 19.11
C GLY A 147 -18.03 -2.17 18.82
N ARG A 148 -17.28 -1.43 19.65
CA ARG A 148 -16.99 -0.02 19.41
C ARG A 148 -15.91 0.09 18.36
N LEU A 149 -15.98 1.14 17.56
CA LEU A 149 -14.99 1.38 16.53
C LEU A 149 -14.19 2.66 16.84
N GLY A 150 -12.87 2.54 16.83
CA GLY A 150 -11.93 3.64 16.98
C GLY A 150 -11.64 4.34 15.65
N GLY A 151 -10.45 4.94 15.58
CA GLY A 151 -9.98 5.68 14.41
C GLY A 151 -9.09 4.90 13.48
N ASN A 152 -8.48 5.62 12.54
CA ASN A 152 -7.78 5.07 11.38
C ASN A 152 -6.59 5.91 10.92
N VAL A 153 -6.19 6.94 11.67
CA VAL A 153 -5.14 7.86 11.24
C VAL A 153 -4.03 7.90 12.27
N VAL A 154 -2.79 7.76 11.82
CA VAL A 154 -1.61 8.08 12.62
C VAL A 154 -1.29 9.57 12.47
N GLN A 155 -1.05 10.26 13.58
CA GLN A 155 -0.75 11.69 13.63
C GLN A 155 0.49 11.95 14.49
N ALA A 156 0.97 13.20 14.51
CA ALA A 156 2.09 13.59 15.36
C ALA A 156 1.73 13.35 16.84
N PRO A 157 2.70 12.92 17.68
CA PRO A 157 4.13 12.78 17.40
C PRO A 157 4.54 11.45 16.71
N HIS A 158 3.63 10.50 16.52
CA HIS A 158 3.96 9.15 16.04
C HIS A 158 4.22 9.12 14.53
N ALA A 159 5.25 8.41 14.10
CA ALA A 159 5.56 8.22 12.69
C ALA A 159 4.72 7.11 12.05
N ASN A 160 4.35 6.08 12.80
CA ASN A 160 3.66 4.90 12.28
C ASN A 160 2.73 4.26 13.33
N LEU A 161 2.00 3.22 12.91
CA LEU A 161 1.03 2.52 13.74
C LEU A 161 1.65 1.85 14.98
N VAL A 162 2.86 1.29 14.86
CA VAL A 162 3.56 0.65 16.00
C VAL A 162 3.84 1.66 17.10
N GLU A 163 4.32 2.86 16.73
CA GLU A 163 4.54 3.95 17.67
C GLU A 163 3.24 4.48 18.27
N ALA A 164 2.17 4.61 17.46
CA ALA A 164 0.88 5.12 17.91
C ALA A 164 0.17 4.16 18.88
N LEU A 165 0.33 2.85 18.69
CA LEU A 165 -0.28 1.82 19.54
C LEU A 165 0.63 1.33 20.66
N GLY A 166 1.92 1.65 20.62
CA GLY A 166 2.91 1.18 21.59
C GLY A 166 3.20 -0.32 21.52
N THR A 167 2.84 -0.99 20.42
CA THR A 167 3.05 -2.44 20.24
C THR A 167 3.40 -2.79 18.80
N ARG A 168 4.30 -3.76 18.64
CA ARG A 168 4.63 -4.35 17.33
C ARG A 168 3.60 -5.37 16.87
N PHE A 169 2.94 -6.03 17.84
CA PHE A 169 1.92 -7.02 17.55
C PHE A 169 0.56 -6.39 17.77
N VAL A 170 -0.23 -6.38 16.71
CA VAL A 170 -1.63 -5.98 16.74
C VAL A 170 -2.44 -7.23 16.38
N ALA A 171 -3.45 -7.55 17.19
CA ALA A 171 -4.25 -8.74 16.96
C ALA A 171 -4.93 -8.66 15.57
N PRO A 172 -5.12 -9.80 14.87
CA PRO A 172 -5.71 -9.81 13.53
C PRO A 172 -7.09 -9.16 13.45
N ASP A 173 -7.86 -9.21 14.55
CA ASP A 173 -9.21 -8.65 14.70
C ASP A 173 -9.23 -7.20 15.23
N ALA A 174 -8.07 -6.58 15.44
CA ALA A 174 -7.97 -5.21 15.95
C ALA A 174 -8.40 -4.14 14.92
N PHE A 175 -8.73 -4.55 13.68
CA PHE A 175 -9.11 -3.66 12.61
C PHE A 175 -10.31 -4.19 11.83
N GLU A 176 -11.22 -3.29 11.49
CA GLU A 176 -12.36 -3.53 10.61
C GLU A 176 -12.23 -2.69 9.34
N GLU A 177 -12.65 -3.24 8.21
CA GLU A 177 -12.67 -2.54 6.93
C GLU A 177 -13.69 -1.39 6.95
N ASP A 178 -13.26 -0.18 6.55
CA ASP A 178 -14.13 1.01 6.45
C ASP A 178 -14.46 1.31 4.98
N VAL A 179 -13.44 1.41 4.13
CA VAL A 179 -13.58 1.73 2.71
C VAL A 179 -12.71 0.81 1.86
N ARG A 180 -13.30 0.13 0.88
CA ARG A 180 -12.59 -0.71 -0.08
C ARG A 180 -12.50 -0.07 -1.46
N VAL A 181 -11.33 -0.18 -2.06
CA VAL A 181 -11.11 0.06 -3.48
C VAL A 181 -10.82 -1.28 -4.15
N PRO A 182 -11.70 -1.76 -5.06
CA PRO A 182 -11.53 -3.07 -5.67
C PRO A 182 -10.36 -3.06 -6.65
N HIS A 183 -9.74 -4.24 -6.80
CA HIS A 183 -8.77 -4.50 -7.84
C HIS A 183 -9.41 -4.21 -9.22
N ARG A 184 -8.70 -3.46 -10.06
CA ARG A 184 -9.00 -3.29 -11.49
C ARG A 184 -7.67 -3.12 -12.20
N TYR A 185 -7.45 -3.84 -13.29
CA TYR A 185 -6.22 -3.70 -14.05
C TYR A 185 -6.04 -2.26 -14.55
N ASN A 186 -4.78 -1.79 -14.52
CA ASN A 186 -4.40 -0.42 -14.88
C ASN A 186 -5.10 0.69 -14.05
N ARG A 187 -5.54 0.35 -12.84
CA ARG A 187 -6.02 1.33 -11.85
C ARG A 187 -4.88 1.76 -10.92
N LEU A 188 -4.76 3.06 -10.70
CA LEU A 188 -3.95 3.65 -9.65
C LEU A 188 -4.85 4.10 -8.50
N LEU A 189 -4.56 3.60 -7.30
CA LEU A 189 -5.08 4.13 -6.05
C LEU A 189 -3.98 4.97 -5.39
N VAL A 190 -4.25 6.26 -5.17
CA VAL A 190 -3.38 7.18 -4.41
C VAL A 190 -4.04 7.50 -3.08
N TYR A 191 -3.30 7.60 -1.98
CA TYR A 191 -3.87 7.90 -0.66
C TYR A 191 -2.87 8.54 0.29
N HIS A 192 -3.39 9.20 1.33
CA HIS A 192 -2.59 9.63 2.46
C HIS A 192 -2.00 8.42 3.20
N ALA A 193 -0.67 8.37 3.27
CA ALA A 193 0.07 7.19 3.73
C ALA A 193 -0.11 6.90 5.24
N ASN A 194 -0.62 7.88 5.99
CA ASN A 194 -0.89 7.78 7.43
C ASN A 194 -2.29 7.24 7.77
N LEU A 195 -3.09 6.86 6.77
CA LEU A 195 -4.32 6.10 6.97
C LEU A 195 -3.99 4.62 7.16
N VAL A 196 -4.69 3.94 8.07
CA VAL A 196 -4.55 2.49 8.22
C VAL A 196 -5.11 1.82 6.97
N HIS A 197 -4.27 1.03 6.30
CA HIS A 197 -4.60 0.39 5.02
C HIS A 197 -3.94 -0.98 4.88
N SER A 198 -4.46 -1.79 3.96
CA SER A 198 -3.88 -3.09 3.58
C SER A 198 -4.41 -3.53 2.21
N ALA A 199 -3.68 -4.43 1.55
CA ALA A 199 -4.29 -5.30 0.55
C ALA A 199 -5.43 -6.10 1.20
N THR A 200 -6.54 -6.29 0.47
CA THR A 200 -7.72 -7.02 0.98
C THR A 200 -7.65 -8.53 0.74
N GLY A 201 -6.70 -8.98 -0.05
CA GLY A 201 -6.48 -10.38 -0.37
C GLY A 201 -5.42 -10.53 -1.45
N TYR A 202 -4.96 -11.76 -1.63
CA TYR A 202 -3.97 -12.16 -2.61
C TYR A 202 -4.54 -13.28 -3.47
N HIS A 203 -3.95 -13.54 -4.63
CA HIS A 203 -4.50 -14.45 -5.63
C HIS A 203 -3.37 -15.11 -6.39
N GLY A 204 -3.63 -16.30 -6.95
CA GLY A 204 -2.71 -16.96 -7.87
C GLY A 204 -1.56 -17.69 -7.19
N THR A 205 -1.00 -18.68 -7.88
CA THR A 205 0.14 -19.47 -7.39
C THR A 205 1.36 -19.34 -8.30
N SER A 206 1.15 -19.14 -9.60
CA SER A 206 2.19 -18.78 -10.58
C SER A 206 2.44 -17.28 -10.61
N LEU A 207 3.62 -16.85 -11.09
CA LEU A 207 4.00 -15.44 -11.14
C LEU A 207 2.99 -14.59 -11.94
N GLU A 208 2.43 -15.16 -12.99
CA GLU A 208 1.48 -14.57 -13.93
C GLU A 208 0.10 -14.36 -13.31
N GLU A 209 -0.31 -15.23 -12.39
CA GLU A 209 -1.60 -15.16 -11.69
C GLU A 209 -1.54 -14.29 -10.44
N LYS A 210 -0.33 -14.11 -9.87
CA LYS A 210 -0.14 -13.42 -8.60
C LYS A 210 -0.71 -12.00 -8.61
N ARG A 211 -1.19 -11.54 -7.44
CA ARG A 211 -1.55 -10.12 -7.26
C ARG A 211 -0.32 -9.27 -7.49
N MET A 212 -0.21 -8.69 -8.68
CA MET A 212 0.90 -7.85 -9.12
C MET A 212 0.51 -6.38 -8.99
N THR A 213 1.32 -5.63 -8.23
CA THR A 213 1.13 -4.19 -8.07
C THR A 213 2.45 -3.45 -8.11
N ALA A 214 2.51 -2.33 -8.83
CA ALA A 214 3.56 -1.34 -8.60
C ALA A 214 3.16 -0.44 -7.43
N VAL A 215 4.07 -0.27 -6.46
CA VAL A 215 3.87 0.55 -5.26
C VAL A 215 4.80 1.76 -5.28
N PHE A 216 4.28 2.87 -4.75
CA PHE A 216 4.96 4.16 -4.76
C PHE A 216 4.80 4.85 -3.43
N PHE A 217 5.86 5.56 -3.02
CA PHE A 217 5.91 6.30 -1.77
C PHE A 217 6.59 7.64 -2.02
N TRP A 218 5.93 8.73 -1.66
CA TRP A 218 6.46 10.08 -1.85
C TRP A 218 6.26 10.92 -0.59
N MET A 219 7.25 11.74 -0.29
CA MET A 219 7.01 13.01 0.36
C MET A 219 6.52 14.04 -0.67
N ALA A 220 5.88 15.12 -0.19
CA ALA A 220 5.17 16.08 -1.02
C ALA A 220 4.98 17.42 -0.32
#